data_AF-A0A7X6X987-F1
#
_entry.id   AF-A0A7X6X987-F1
#
_cell.length_a   1.000
_cell.length_b   1.000
_cell.length_c   1.000
_cell.angle_alpha   90.00
_cell.angle_beta   90.00
_cell.angle_gamma   90.00
#
_symmetry.space_group_name_H-M   'P 1'
#
loop_
_entity.id
_entity.type
_entity.pdbx_description
1 polymer ?
#
loop_
_entity_poly.entity_id
_entity_poly.type
_entity_poly.pdbx_seq_one_letter_code
_entity_poly.pdbx_strand_id
1 'polypeptide(L)'
;MKDKEIFDLINLEYVRQSQHIEAIASENYVSNEVLKAQGSILTNKYAEGYPGARYYGGCEIIDQIETLAINRLKELFGAEHANVQPHSGSQANMAVYMSVLKPGDTVLGMSLSAGGHLTHGHHLNFSGNLYHF
;
A
#
# COMPACT_ATOMS: atom_id res chain seq x y z
N MET A 1 5.16 -21.12 19.65
CA MET A 1 5.37 -20.38 20.91
C MET A 1 4.56 -19.10 20.82
N LYS A 2 3.80 -18.70 21.85
CA LYS A 2 3.10 -17.40 21.86
C LYS A 2 4.04 -16.37 22.49
N ASP A 3 4.29 -15.27 21.78
CA ASP A 3 5.19 -14.20 22.24
C ASP A 3 4.43 -13.24 23.16
N LYS A 4 4.48 -13.52 24.47
CA LYS A 4 3.72 -12.74 25.45
C LYS A 4 4.12 -11.27 25.47
N GLU A 5 5.41 -10.97 25.32
CA GLU A 5 5.93 -9.60 25.41
C GLU A 5 5.34 -8.73 24.29
N ILE A 6 5.31 -9.25 23.06
CA ILE A 6 4.69 -8.55 21.93
C ILE A 6 3.19 -8.34 22.14
N PHE A 7 2.46 -9.36 22.61
CA PHE A 7 1.01 -9.22 22.81
C PHE A 7 0.64 -8.28 23.97
N ASP A 8 1.47 -8.20 25.01
CA ASP A 8 1.30 -7.23 26.09
C ASP A 8 1.50 -5.79 25.55
N LEU A 9 2.50 -5.55 24.70
CA LEU A 9 2.73 -4.25 24.04
C LEU A 9 1.61 -3.88 23.06
N ILE A 10 1.10 -4.83 22.27
CA ILE A 10 -0.06 -4.60 21.39
C ILE A 10 -1.29 -4.17 22.19
N ASN A 11 -1.53 -4.80 23.34
CA ASN A 11 -2.64 -4.43 24.21
C ASN A 11 -2.47 -3.02 24.80
N LEU A 12 -1.25 -2.63 25.17
CA LEU A 12 -0.97 -1.26 25.61
C LEU A 12 -1.26 -0.24 24.50
N GLU A 13 -0.89 -0.52 23.25
CA GLU A 13 -1.22 0.37 22.12
C GLU A 13 -2.72 0.42 21.84
N TYR A 14 -3.44 -0.70 21.94
CA TYR A 14 -4.90 -0.71 21.86
C TYR A 14 -5.55 0.21 22.91
N VAL A 15 -5.08 0.15 24.15
CA VAL A 15 -5.58 1.03 25.22
C VAL A 15 -5.24 2.49 24.92
N ARG A 16 -4.02 2.79 24.46
CA ARG A 16 -3.62 4.15 24.06
C ARG A 16 -4.55 4.71 22.99
N GLN A 17 -4.79 3.97 21.91
CA GLN A 17 -5.68 4.39 20.81
C GLN A 17 -7.12 4.57 21.30
N SER A 18 -7.59 3.73 22.21
CA SER A 18 -8.97 3.79 22.73
C SER A 18 -9.22 4.97 23.68
N GLN A 19 -8.18 5.54 24.26
CA GLN A 19 -8.26 6.59 25.28
C GLN A 19 -7.75 7.96 24.78
N HIS A 20 -7.33 8.04 23.52
CA HIS A 20 -6.78 9.26 22.94
C HIS A 20 -7.67 9.80 21.83
N ILE A 21 -7.70 11.13 21.69
CA ILE A 21 -8.28 11.78 20.53
C ILE A 21 -7.19 11.89 19.49
N GLU A 22 -7.27 11.10 18.42
CA GLU A 22 -6.32 11.15 17.31
C GLU A 22 -6.68 12.31 16.36
N ALA A 23 -5.71 13.20 16.14
CA ALA A 23 -5.85 14.41 15.35
C ALA A 23 -4.83 14.51 14.20
N ILE A 24 -4.05 13.46 13.97
CA ILE A 24 -3.18 13.32 12.81
C ILE A 24 -4.05 13.02 11.59
N ALA A 25 -4.08 13.94 10.62
CA ALA A 25 -4.97 13.89 9.45
C ALA A 25 -4.83 12.63 8.57
N SER A 26 -3.69 11.95 8.61
CA SER A 26 -3.42 10.73 7.84
C SER A 26 -3.70 9.44 8.58
N GLU A 27 -4.02 9.49 9.88
CA GLU A 27 -4.33 8.30 10.67
C GLU A 27 -5.83 8.00 10.64
N ASN A 28 -6.15 6.70 10.77
CA ASN A 28 -7.53 6.22 10.85
C ASN A 28 -7.57 4.83 11.47
N TYR A 29 -8.76 4.39 11.90
CA TYR A 29 -8.98 3.06 12.45
C TYR A 29 -9.70 2.18 11.41
N VAL A 30 -9.08 1.07 11.04
CA VAL A 30 -9.70 0.08 10.16
C VAL A 30 -10.75 -0.75 10.91
N SER A 31 -11.67 -1.37 10.17
CA SER A 31 -12.66 -2.26 10.77
C SER A 31 -12.04 -3.59 11.22
N ASN A 32 -12.71 -4.27 12.16
CA ASN A 32 -12.28 -5.60 12.64
C ASN A 32 -12.17 -6.64 11.51
N GLU A 33 -12.99 -6.55 10.47
CA GLU A 33 -12.93 -7.47 9.33
C GLU A 33 -11.65 -7.27 8.51
N VAL A 34 -11.16 -6.03 8.37
CA VAL A 34 -9.87 -5.74 7.72
C VAL A 34 -8.71 -6.33 8.54
N LEU A 35 -8.73 -6.15 9.87
CA LEU A 35 -7.71 -6.72 10.76
C LEU A 35 -7.67 -8.26 10.67
N LYS A 36 -8.83 -8.92 10.67
CA LYS A 36 -8.92 -10.38 10.52
C LYS A 36 -8.36 -10.86 9.18
N ALA A 37 -8.66 -10.16 8.08
CA ALA A 37 -8.17 -10.52 6.76
C ALA A 37 -6.65 -10.40 6.67
N GLN A 38 -6.06 -9.34 7.24
CA GLN A 38 -4.61 -9.09 7.20
C GLN A 38 -3.79 -10.17 7.94
N GLY A 39 -4.34 -10.74 9.01
CA GLY A 39 -3.71 -11.83 9.77
C GLY A 39 -4.09 -13.24 9.30
N SER A 40 -4.69 -13.38 8.11
CA SER A 40 -5.22 -14.66 7.63
C SER A 40 -4.18 -15.55 6.95
N ILE A 41 -4.61 -16.75 6.54
CA ILE A 41 -3.77 -17.73 5.82
C ILE A 41 -3.27 -17.23 4.45
N LEU A 42 -3.80 -16.12 3.94
CA LEU A 42 -3.40 -15.57 2.64
C LEU A 42 -1.90 -15.21 2.61
N THR A 43 -1.33 -14.85 3.77
CA THR A 43 0.11 -14.56 3.91
C THR A 43 1.01 -15.75 3.56
N ASN A 44 0.50 -16.97 3.61
CA ASN A 44 1.26 -18.18 3.30
C ASN A 44 1.42 -18.40 1.79
N LYS A 45 0.65 -17.68 0.94
CA LYS A 45 0.59 -17.95 -0.49
C LYS A 45 1.45 -16.99 -1.29
N TYR A 46 2.39 -17.55 -2.04
CA TYR A 46 3.17 -16.83 -3.03
C TYR A 46 2.48 -16.87 -4.39
N ALA A 47 2.16 -15.69 -4.96
CA ALA A 47 1.31 -15.56 -6.14
C ALA A 47 1.86 -14.52 -7.14
N GLU A 48 3.13 -14.66 -7.53
CA GLU A 48 3.75 -13.77 -8.52
C GLU A 48 3.02 -13.79 -9.87
N GLY A 49 2.92 -12.61 -10.48
CA GLY A 49 2.17 -12.38 -11.72
C GLY A 49 0.82 -11.71 -11.45
N TYR A 50 -0.10 -11.84 -12.41
CA TYR A 50 -1.45 -11.29 -12.34
C TYR A 50 -2.50 -12.41 -12.46
N PRO A 51 -3.78 -12.16 -12.11
CA PRO A 51 -4.83 -13.16 -12.29
C PRO A 51 -4.85 -13.73 -13.71
N GLY A 52 -4.89 -15.06 -13.84
CA GLY A 52 -4.80 -15.77 -15.13
C GLY A 52 -3.41 -15.82 -15.78
N ALA A 53 -2.40 -15.15 -15.21
CA ALA A 53 -1.02 -15.10 -15.71
C ALA A 53 -0.03 -15.18 -14.53
N ARG A 54 -0.12 -16.26 -13.76
CA ARG A 54 0.74 -16.53 -12.59
C ARG A 54 1.98 -17.33 -12.98
N TYR A 55 3.09 -17.07 -12.29
CA TYR A 55 4.31 -17.86 -12.44
C TYR A 55 4.25 -19.20 -11.67
N TYR A 56 3.36 -19.31 -10.68
CA TYR A 56 3.18 -20.52 -9.86
C TYR A 56 1.73 -21.00 -9.84
N GLY A 57 1.55 -22.31 -9.69
CA GLY A 57 0.23 -22.95 -9.58
C GLY A 57 -0.44 -22.76 -8.20
N GLY A 58 -1.71 -23.18 -8.09
CA GLY A 58 -2.47 -23.14 -6.84
C GLY A 58 -2.92 -21.74 -6.43
N CYS A 59 -3.19 -20.86 -7.41
CA CYS A 59 -3.58 -19.47 -7.20
C CYS A 59 -5.07 -19.22 -7.52
N GLU A 60 -5.87 -20.27 -7.71
CA GLU A 60 -7.25 -20.19 -8.21
C GLU A 60 -8.16 -19.35 -7.29
N ILE A 61 -7.95 -19.43 -5.98
CA ILE A 61 -8.66 -18.62 -4.99
C ILE A 61 -8.05 -17.22 -4.85
N ILE A 62 -6.73 -17.09 -4.98
CA ILE A 62 -6.04 -15.78 -4.94
C ILE A 62 -6.48 -14.91 -6.12
N ASP A 63 -6.62 -15.51 -7.31
CA ASP A 63 -7.09 -14.83 -8.51
C ASP A 63 -8.51 -14.29 -8.33
N GLN A 64 -9.39 -15.05 -7.67
CA GLN A 64 -10.74 -14.57 -7.34
C GLN A 64 -10.70 -13.37 -6.37
N ILE A 65 -9.86 -13.44 -5.34
CA ILE A 65 -9.70 -12.36 -4.35
C ILE A 65 -9.17 -11.09 -5.03
N GLU A 66 -8.10 -11.20 -5.81
CA GLU A 66 -7.47 -10.07 -6.48
C GLU A 66 -8.40 -9.47 -7.55
N THR A 67 -9.08 -10.31 -8.34
CA THR A 67 -10.06 -9.86 -9.33
C THR A 67 -11.22 -9.11 -8.66
N LEU A 68 -11.71 -9.61 -7.52
CA LEU A 68 -12.77 -8.94 -6.76
C LEU A 68 -12.30 -7.57 -6.25
N ALA A 69 -11.08 -7.46 -5.74
CA ALA A 69 -10.52 -6.19 -5.29
C ALA A 69 -10.39 -5.17 -6.45
N ILE A 70 -9.86 -5.60 -7.59
CA ILE A 70 -9.75 -4.78 -8.81
C ILE A 70 -11.13 -4.28 -9.24
N ASN A 71 -12.13 -5.17 -9.34
CA ASN A 71 -13.47 -4.80 -9.78
C ASN A 71 -14.13 -3.79 -8.83
N ARG A 72 -13.97 -3.97 -7.51
CA ARG A 72 -14.49 -3.03 -6.51
C ARG A 72 -13.85 -1.65 -6.64
N LEU A 73 -12.55 -1.56 -6.88
CA LEU A 73 -11.90 -0.26 -7.10
C LEU A 73 -12.37 0.41 -8.39
N LYS A 74 -12.50 -0.37 -9.47
CA LYS A 74 -13.02 0.14 -10.74
C LYS A 74 -14.44 0.69 -10.58
N GLU A 75 -15.31 -0.03 -9.88
CA GLU A 75 -16.67 0.43 -9.58
C GLU A 75 -16.67 1.67 -8.68
N LEU A 76 -15.90 1.66 -7.59
CA LEU A 76 -15.85 2.75 -6.61
C LEU A 76 -15.38 4.07 -7.20
N PHE A 77 -14.37 4.03 -8.07
CA PHE A 77 -13.74 5.23 -8.64
C PHE A 77 -14.15 5.51 -10.10
N GLY A 78 -15.00 4.68 -10.71
CA GLY A 78 -15.33 4.77 -12.13
C GLY A 78 -14.11 4.59 -13.04
N ALA A 79 -13.12 3.80 -12.61
CA ALA A 79 -11.85 3.64 -13.30
C ALA A 79 -11.91 2.53 -14.37
N GLU A 80 -11.21 2.73 -15.49
CA GLU A 80 -11.09 1.71 -16.54
C GLU A 80 -10.21 0.54 -16.08
N HIS A 81 -9.15 0.83 -15.31
CA HIS A 81 -8.17 -0.13 -14.81
C HIS A 81 -7.82 0.15 -13.35
N ALA A 82 -7.40 -0.88 -12.61
CA ALA A 82 -6.86 -0.75 -11.26
C ALA A 82 -5.76 -1.79 -11.02
N ASN A 83 -4.70 -1.40 -10.32
CA ASN A 83 -3.67 -2.30 -9.81
C ASN A 83 -3.67 -2.24 -8.27
N VAL A 84 -3.84 -3.42 -7.64
CA VAL A 84 -3.97 -3.57 -6.18
C VAL A 84 -2.73 -4.17 -5.51
N GLN A 85 -1.62 -4.31 -6.25
CA GLN A 85 -0.40 -4.95 -5.77
C GLN A 85 0.64 -4.01 -5.10
N PRO A 86 0.68 -2.67 -5.30
CA PRO A 86 1.63 -1.83 -4.57
C PRO A 86 1.47 -1.97 -3.05
N HIS A 87 2.56 -2.22 -2.32
CA HIS A 87 2.47 -2.50 -0.88
C HIS A 87 2.19 -1.24 -0.04
N SER A 88 2.39 -0.05 -0.62
CA SER A 88 2.13 1.24 0.02
C SER A 88 2.03 2.37 -1.01
N GLY A 89 1.58 3.55 -0.58
CA GLY A 89 1.49 4.73 -1.47
C GLY A 89 2.82 5.14 -2.11
N SER A 90 3.94 5.04 -1.38
CA SER A 90 5.26 5.38 -1.93
C SER A 90 5.68 4.47 -3.09
N GLN A 91 5.38 3.17 -2.99
CA GLN A 91 5.67 2.22 -4.07
C GLN A 91 4.68 2.34 -5.22
N ALA A 92 3.44 2.74 -4.98
CA ALA A 92 2.51 3.06 -6.05
C ALA A 92 3.04 4.23 -6.91
N ASN A 93 3.51 5.31 -6.27
CA ASN A 93 4.16 6.41 -6.98
C ASN A 93 5.42 5.96 -7.73
N MET A 94 6.24 5.10 -7.10
CA MET A 94 7.42 4.52 -7.76
C MET A 94 7.06 3.73 -9.02
N ALA A 95 6.05 2.87 -8.95
CA ALA A 95 5.58 2.07 -10.08
C ALA A 95 5.12 2.96 -11.25
N VAL A 96 4.37 4.03 -10.96
CA VAL A 96 3.96 5.01 -11.97
C VAL A 96 5.17 5.65 -12.63
N TYR A 97 6.10 6.22 -11.87
CA TYR A 97 7.28 6.86 -12.44
C TYR A 97 8.12 5.89 -13.28
N MET A 98 8.40 4.68 -12.77
CA MET A 98 9.19 3.69 -13.50
C MET A 98 8.50 3.20 -14.78
N SER A 99 7.17 3.31 -14.89
CA SER A 99 6.43 2.87 -16.07
C SER A 99 6.51 3.86 -17.25
N VAL A 100 6.71 5.15 -16.99
CA VAL A 100 6.61 6.21 -18.01
C VAL A 100 7.83 7.13 -18.10
N LEU A 101 8.71 7.12 -17.10
CA LEU A 101 9.91 7.96 -17.03
C LEU A 101 11.18 7.13 -17.13
N LYS A 102 12.25 7.80 -17.55
CA LYS A 102 13.63 7.35 -17.43
C LYS A 102 14.36 8.18 -16.38
N PRO A 103 15.42 7.62 -15.74
CA PRO A 103 16.26 8.41 -14.86
C PRO A 103 16.79 9.66 -15.57
N GLY A 104 16.73 10.82 -14.90
CA GLY A 104 17.07 12.14 -15.44
C GLY A 104 15.92 12.88 -16.12
N ASP A 105 14.74 12.26 -16.31
CA ASP A 105 13.57 13.00 -16.81
C ASP A 105 13.10 14.06 -15.80
N THR A 106 12.47 15.13 -16.31
CA THR A 106 11.96 16.23 -15.50
C THR A 106 10.52 15.98 -15.05
N VAL A 107 10.24 16.18 -13.77
CA VAL A 107 8.92 16.02 -13.17
C VAL A 107 8.60 17.24 -12.32
N LEU A 108 7.40 17.79 -12.45
CA LEU A 108 6.94 18.87 -11.57
C LEU A 108 6.16 18.31 -10.39
N GLY A 109 6.59 18.62 -9.17
CA GLY A 109 5.92 18.25 -7.92
C GLY A 109 5.79 19.43 -6.96
N MET A 110 4.80 19.37 -6.07
CA MET A 110 4.68 20.36 -4.99
C MET A 110 5.79 20.13 -3.96
N SER A 111 6.50 21.20 -3.56
CA SER A 111 7.60 21.10 -2.61
C SER A 111 7.12 20.67 -1.22
N LEU A 112 7.98 19.98 -0.46
CA LEU A 112 7.65 19.49 0.89
C LEU A 112 7.25 20.63 1.85
N SER A 113 7.93 21.78 1.77
CA SER A 113 7.61 22.96 2.58
C SER A 113 6.27 23.62 2.22
N ALA A 114 5.73 23.35 1.03
CA ALA A 114 4.42 23.80 0.59
C ALA A 114 3.33 22.72 0.78
N GLY A 115 3.59 21.69 1.58
CA GLY A 115 2.64 20.59 1.83
C GLY A 115 2.75 19.42 0.87
N GLY A 116 3.85 19.33 0.10
CA GLY A 116 4.14 18.19 -0.77
C GLY A 116 4.40 16.90 0.02
N HIS A 117 4.68 15.81 -0.71
CA HIS A 117 5.04 14.53 -0.11
C HIS A 117 6.46 14.13 -0.53
N LEU A 118 7.15 13.33 0.29
CA LEU A 118 8.54 12.93 0.03
C LEU A 118 8.75 12.30 -1.35
N THR A 119 7.75 11.56 -1.84
CA THR A 119 7.78 10.87 -3.14
C THR A 119 7.55 11.79 -4.34
N HIS A 120 7.39 13.10 -4.11
CA HIS A 120 7.19 14.11 -5.14
C HIS A 120 8.45 14.96 -5.32
N GLY A 121 9.64 14.32 -5.26
CA GLY A 121 10.89 14.97 -5.62
C GLY A 121 11.79 15.40 -4.47
N HIS A 122 11.53 14.97 -3.23
CA HIS A 122 12.46 15.28 -2.15
C HIS A 122 13.82 14.60 -2.40
N HIS A 123 14.92 15.35 -2.28
CA HIS A 123 16.28 14.90 -2.63
C HIS A 123 16.78 13.64 -1.88
N LEU A 124 16.20 13.32 -0.71
CA LEU A 124 16.51 12.08 0.03
C LEU A 124 15.63 10.88 -0.36
N ASN A 125 14.62 11.09 -1.19
CA ASN A 125 13.70 10.05 -1.65
C ASN A 125 14.16 9.48 -3.00
N PHE A 126 13.72 8.27 -3.35
CA PHE A 126 14.01 7.67 -4.65
C PHE A 126 13.65 8.60 -5.82
N SER A 127 12.56 9.35 -5.70
CA SER A 127 12.07 10.26 -6.73
C SER A 127 13.06 11.40 -7.00
N GLY A 128 13.56 12.06 -5.96
CA GLY A 128 14.56 13.14 -6.10
C GLY A 128 15.97 12.63 -6.46
N ASN A 129 16.28 11.36 -6.16
CA ASN A 129 17.55 10.75 -6.56
C ASN A 129 17.57 10.35 -8.05
N LEU A 130 16.45 9.90 -8.60
CA LEU A 130 16.37 9.34 -9.95
C LEU A 130 15.94 10.35 -11.01
N TYR A 131 15.17 11.38 -10.65
CA TYR A 131 14.57 12.33 -11.58
C TYR A 131 14.91 13.78 -11.20
N HIS A 132 14.69 14.71 -12.12
CA HIS A 132 14.88 16.15 -11.87
C HIS A 132 13.54 16.81 -11.51
N PHE A 133 13.40 17.21 -10.24
CA PHE A 133 12.23 17.90 -9.69
C PHE A 133 12.50 19.39 -9.42
#